data_AF-A0A957ZWL9-F1
#
_entry.id   AF-A0A957ZWL9-F1
#
_cell.length_a   1.000
_cell.length_b   1.000
_cell.length_c   1.000
_cell.angle_alpha   90.00
_cell.angle_beta   90.00
_cell.angle_gamma   90.00
#
_symmetry.space_group_name_H-M   'P 1'
#
loop_
_entity.id
_entity.type
_entity.pdbx_description
1 polymer ?
#
loop_
_entity_poly.entity_id
_entity_poly.type
_entity_poly.pdbx_seq_one_letter_code
_entity_poly.pdbx_strand_id
1 'polypeptide(L)'
;TQEMHEIAELGIAAHWQYKEQSKHEESYQQKIRWFRQIMEWRQDVTDADEFIDSMKSDVLNDRVYVFTPRGDIVDLPAGATPIDFAYAIHTELGHRCRGANVNGKLVSLDYKLQTGDQVSVIAAKRGGPSRDWLNPNLEYVATQRARSKIRGWLRKQNREDNIQRGRQLLEKEMKR
;
A
#
# COMPACT_ATOMS: atom_id res chain seq x y z
N THR A 1 -7.20 25.14 43.89
CA THR A 1 -6.89 23.69 43.85
C THR A 1 -5.99 23.42 42.67
N GLN A 2 -5.25 22.31 42.68
CA GLN A 2 -4.38 21.90 41.57
C GLN A 2 -5.18 21.78 40.25
N GLU A 3 -6.46 21.37 40.34
CA GLU A 3 -7.44 21.39 39.24
C GLU A 3 -7.71 22.80 38.67
N MET A 4 -7.81 23.84 39.50
CA MET A 4 -8.03 25.22 39.02
C MET A 4 -6.80 25.79 38.30
N HIS A 5 -5.62 25.20 38.53
CA HIS A 5 -4.38 25.58 37.85
C HIS A 5 -4.29 24.94 36.46
N GLU A 6 -4.67 23.67 36.32
CA GLU A 6 -4.74 22.99 35.01
C GLU A 6 -5.78 23.62 34.08
N ILE A 7 -6.93 24.06 34.60
CA ILE A 7 -7.98 24.74 33.83
C ILE A 7 -7.51 26.11 33.29
N ALA A 8 -6.64 26.80 34.03
CA ALA A 8 -6.06 28.08 33.61
C ALA A 8 -4.94 27.89 32.57
N GLU A 9 -4.18 26.79 32.63
CA GLU A 9 -3.13 26.47 31.66
C GLU A 9 -3.67 25.88 30.34
N LEU A 10 -4.81 25.17 30.37
CA LEU A 10 -5.37 24.43 29.23
C LEU A 10 -6.64 25.05 28.62
N GLY A 11 -6.86 26.34 28.80
CA GLY A 11 -8.06 27.05 28.33
C GLY A 11 -8.55 26.65 26.91
N ILE A 12 -9.87 26.65 26.73
CA ILE A 12 -10.69 26.40 25.50
C ILE A 12 -10.47 25.05 24.77
N ALA A 13 -9.31 24.40 24.86
CA ALA A 13 -9.03 23.15 24.15
C ALA A 13 -9.72 21.91 24.77
N ALA A 14 -10.02 21.94 26.06
CA ALA A 14 -10.61 20.79 26.76
C ALA A 14 -12.14 20.65 26.63
N HIS A 15 -12.85 21.66 26.11
CA HIS A 15 -14.32 21.62 26.01
C HIS A 15 -14.89 21.58 24.59
N TRP A 16 -14.05 21.74 23.56
CA TRP A 16 -14.50 21.62 22.16
C TRP A 16 -14.54 20.17 21.65
N GLN A 17 -14.00 19.21 22.42
CA GLN A 17 -13.85 17.83 21.96
C GLN A 17 -15.03 16.90 22.30
N TYR A 18 -16.06 17.36 23.03
CA TYR A 18 -17.07 16.44 23.59
C TYR A 18 -18.51 16.60 23.08
N LYS A 19 -18.87 17.64 22.31
CA LYS A 19 -20.31 17.87 22.01
C LYS A 19 -20.75 18.11 20.57
N GLU A 20 -19.88 18.13 19.54
CA GLU A 20 -20.41 18.54 18.21
C GLU A 20 -19.89 17.91 16.90
N GLN A 21 -18.88 17.02 16.83
CA GLN A 21 -18.30 16.71 15.50
C GLN A 21 -17.98 15.24 15.16
N SER A 22 -18.75 14.28 15.66
CA SER A 22 -18.66 12.87 15.23
C SER A 22 -18.99 12.60 13.74
N LYS A 23 -19.37 13.63 12.95
CA LYS A 23 -19.55 13.53 11.48
C LYS A 23 -18.60 14.38 10.64
N HIS A 24 -17.88 15.34 11.23
CA HIS A 24 -16.97 16.25 10.48
C HIS A 24 -15.52 15.78 10.51
N GLU A 25 -15.12 14.97 11.49
CA GLU A 25 -13.76 14.44 11.59
C GLU A 25 -13.39 13.48 10.46
N GLU A 26 -14.27 12.59 10.02
CA GLU A 26 -13.95 11.64 8.92
C GLU A 26 -13.60 12.36 7.62
N SER A 27 -14.40 13.35 7.22
CA SER A 27 -14.17 14.17 6.02
C SER A 27 -12.88 14.98 6.12
N TYR A 28 -12.58 15.52 7.31
CA TYR A 28 -11.36 16.30 7.52
C TYR A 28 -10.10 15.42 7.57
N GLN A 29 -10.18 14.25 8.21
CA GLN A 29 -9.13 13.24 8.21
C GLN A 29 -8.89 12.66 6.81
N GLN A 30 -9.93 12.49 5.99
CA GLN A 30 -9.81 12.15 4.57
C GLN A 30 -9.06 13.24 3.80
N LYS A 31 -9.36 14.52 4.01
CA LYS A 31 -8.65 15.65 3.39
C LYS A 31 -7.18 15.74 3.82
N ILE A 32 -6.89 15.53 5.10
CA ILE A 32 -5.50 15.55 5.60
C ILE A 32 -4.70 14.35 5.05
N ARG A 33 -5.32 13.16 4.97
CA ARG A 33 -4.70 11.99 4.32
C ARG A 33 -4.45 12.23 2.84
N TRP A 34 -5.41 12.82 2.13
CA TRP A 34 -5.26 13.27 0.74
C TRP A 34 -4.04 14.17 0.56
N PHE A 35 -3.86 15.17 1.43
CA PHE A 35 -2.71 16.07 1.36
C PHE A 35 -1.38 15.35 1.64
N ARG A 36 -1.34 14.39 2.58
CA ARG A 36 -0.12 13.60 2.85
C ARG A 36 0.24 12.68 1.68
N GLN A 37 -0.72 12.03 1.04
CA GLN A 37 -0.48 11.18 -0.14
C GLN A 37 0.09 11.98 -1.32
N ILE A 38 -0.39 13.21 -1.55
CA ILE A 38 0.16 14.10 -2.59
C ILE A 38 1.63 14.46 -2.29
N MET A 39 1.98 14.68 -1.03
CA MET A 39 3.35 15.04 -0.64
C MET A 39 4.31 13.86 -0.71
N GLU A 40 3.89 12.64 -0.33
CA GLU A 40 4.73 11.44 -0.42
C GLU A 40 5.07 11.04 -1.86
N TRP A 41 4.27 11.46 -2.85
CA TRP A 41 4.40 11.00 -4.24
C TRP A 41 5.20 11.93 -5.16
N ARG A 42 5.64 13.10 -4.70
CA ARG A 42 6.47 14.04 -5.49
C ARG A 42 7.83 13.47 -5.94
N GLN A 43 8.20 12.27 -5.51
CA GLN A 43 9.51 11.67 -5.81
C GLN A 43 9.51 10.62 -6.95
N ASP A 44 8.37 10.18 -7.50
CA ASP A 44 8.36 8.88 -8.20
C ASP A 44 7.39 8.72 -9.41
N VAL A 45 7.10 9.74 -10.24
CA VAL A 45 6.04 9.63 -11.28
C VAL A 45 6.45 10.05 -12.69
N THR A 46 6.13 9.18 -13.65
CA THR A 46 6.30 9.34 -15.11
C THR A 46 4.98 9.32 -15.88
N ASP A 47 3.82 9.07 -15.26
CA ASP A 47 2.50 9.05 -15.93
C ASP A 47 1.37 9.57 -15.01
N ALA A 48 0.61 10.55 -15.48
CA ALA A 48 -0.42 11.27 -14.71
C ALA A 48 -1.82 10.64 -14.77
N ASP A 49 -2.11 9.79 -15.77
CA ASP A 49 -3.42 9.17 -15.92
C ASP A 49 -3.59 7.94 -15.01
N GLU A 50 -2.55 7.12 -14.84
CA GLU A 50 -2.54 6.03 -13.84
C GLU A 50 -2.71 6.57 -12.39
N PHE A 51 -2.34 7.82 -12.14
CA PHE A 51 -2.49 8.48 -10.85
C PHE A 51 -3.96 8.73 -10.50
N ILE A 52 -4.73 9.33 -11.42
CA ILE A 52 -6.13 9.71 -11.16
C ILE A 52 -7.01 8.48 -10.93
N ASP A 53 -6.81 7.42 -11.70
CA ASP A 53 -7.56 6.18 -11.52
C ASP A 53 -7.20 5.45 -10.22
N SER A 54 -5.92 5.51 -9.81
CA SER A 54 -5.51 4.95 -8.52
C SER A 54 -6.15 5.69 -7.33
N MET A 55 -6.27 7.02 -7.41
CA MET A 55 -6.88 7.82 -6.34
C MET A 55 -8.39 7.58 -6.23
N LYS A 56 -9.11 7.53 -7.36
CA LYS A 56 -10.55 7.28 -7.35
C LYS A 56 -10.89 5.92 -6.74
N SER A 57 -10.09 4.89 -7.04
CA SER A 57 -10.27 3.56 -6.45
C SER A 57 -10.00 3.55 -4.95
N ASP A 58 -8.98 4.26 -4.46
CA ASP A 58 -8.56 4.19 -3.05
C ASP A 58 -9.50 4.98 -2.10
N VAL A 59 -10.21 5.99 -2.63
CA VAL A 59 -11.17 6.83 -1.87
C VAL A 59 -12.53 6.16 -1.69
N LEU A 60 -12.94 5.27 -2.60
CA LEU A 60 -14.26 4.62 -2.59
C LEU A 60 -14.28 3.27 -1.87
N ASN A 61 -13.11 2.70 -1.56
CA ASN A 61 -13.03 1.38 -0.95
C ASN A 61 -13.15 1.47 0.58
N ASP A 62 -13.91 0.54 1.16
CA ASP A 62 -13.84 0.24 2.60
C ASP A 62 -12.40 -0.01 3.02
N ARG A 63 -12.05 0.28 4.27
CA ARG A 63 -10.66 0.23 4.77
C ARG A 63 -10.49 -0.85 5.82
N VAL A 64 -9.35 -1.52 5.81
CA VAL A 64 -8.97 -2.54 6.79
C VAL A 64 -7.72 -2.11 7.55
N TYR A 65 -7.75 -2.32 8.87
CA TYR A 65 -6.65 -1.96 9.77
C TYR A 65 -5.99 -3.23 10.29
N VAL A 66 -4.72 -3.42 9.93
CA VAL A 66 -3.95 -4.62 10.29
C VAL A 66 -2.77 -4.27 11.16
N PHE A 67 -2.38 -5.18 12.03
CA PHE A 67 -1.28 -5.00 12.97
C PHE A 67 0.01 -5.62 12.46
N THR A 68 1.13 -4.91 12.64
CA THR A 68 2.45 -5.51 12.54
C THR A 68 2.71 -6.41 13.75
N PRO A 69 3.73 -7.30 13.70
CA PRO A 69 4.09 -8.10 14.86
C PRO A 69 4.54 -7.27 16.07
N ARG A 70 4.89 -5.99 15.85
CA ARG A 70 5.30 -5.04 16.88
C ARG A 70 4.14 -4.23 17.45
N GLY A 71 2.93 -4.37 16.90
CA GLY A 71 1.73 -3.65 17.34
C GLY A 71 1.44 -2.35 16.59
N ASP A 72 2.22 -2.02 15.56
CA ASP A 72 1.92 -0.85 14.72
C ASP A 72 0.71 -1.12 13.83
N ILE A 73 -0.14 -0.11 13.60
CA ILE A 73 -1.31 -0.21 12.73
C ILE A 73 -0.96 0.22 11.30
N VAL A 74 -1.33 -0.61 10.32
CA VAL A 74 -1.21 -0.32 8.89
C VAL A 74 -2.62 -0.25 8.28
N ASP A 75 -2.90 0.86 7.60
CA ASP A 75 -4.16 1.12 6.89
C ASP A 75 -4.05 0.63 5.44
N LEU A 76 -4.93 -0.28 5.03
CA LEU A 76 -4.98 -0.88 3.69
C LEU A 76 -6.42 -0.85 3.14
N PRO A 77 -6.61 -0.86 1.81
CA PRO A 77 -7.95 -0.94 1.26
C PRO A 77 -8.53 -2.34 1.50
N ALA A 78 -9.85 -2.44 1.60
CA ALA A 78 -10.54 -3.72 1.70
C ALA A 78 -10.18 -4.63 0.53
N GLY A 79 -10.02 -5.92 0.83
CA GLY A 79 -9.52 -6.89 -0.14
C GLY A 79 -8.01 -6.86 -0.35
N ALA A 80 -7.26 -6.05 0.40
CA ALA A 80 -5.81 -6.13 0.43
C ALA A 80 -5.32 -7.50 0.92
N THR A 81 -4.19 -7.91 0.38
CA THR A 81 -3.55 -9.19 0.65
C THR A 81 -2.29 -9.03 1.50
N PRO A 82 -1.70 -10.13 2.02
CA PRO A 82 -0.38 -10.07 2.64
C PRO A 82 0.73 -9.49 1.74
N ILE A 83 0.60 -9.61 0.42
CA ILE A 83 1.55 -8.99 -0.52
C ILE A 83 1.41 -7.46 -0.47
N ASP A 84 0.18 -6.95 -0.51
CA ASP A 84 -0.09 -5.51 -0.38
C ASP A 84 0.44 -4.96 0.95
N PHE A 85 0.22 -5.68 2.05
CA PHE A 85 0.77 -5.33 3.37
C PHE A 85 2.31 -5.28 3.36
N ALA A 86 2.97 -6.26 2.75
CA ALA A 86 4.44 -6.27 2.64
C ALA A 86 4.96 -5.04 1.87
N TYR A 87 4.30 -4.65 0.78
CA TYR A 87 4.64 -3.45 0.00
C TYR A 87 4.29 -2.13 0.70
N ALA A 88 3.28 -2.12 1.56
CA ALA A 88 2.95 -0.97 2.40
C ALA A 88 4.03 -0.70 3.45
N ILE A 89 4.58 -1.76 4.07
CA ILE A 89 5.70 -1.64 5.02
C ILE A 89 6.97 -1.21 4.28
N HIS A 90 7.40 -1.98 3.27
CA HIS A 90 8.64 -1.69 2.56
C HIS A 90 8.72 -2.39 1.21
N THR A 91 9.19 -1.68 0.18
CA THR A 91 9.29 -2.22 -1.19
C THR A 91 10.15 -3.50 -1.27
N GLU A 92 11.32 -3.52 -0.63
CA GLU A 92 12.18 -4.72 -0.56
C GLU A 92 11.60 -5.87 0.29
N LEU A 93 10.67 -5.58 1.20
CA LEU A 93 9.95 -6.64 1.91
C LEU A 93 8.93 -7.28 0.97
N GLY A 94 8.17 -6.45 0.24
CA GLY A 94 7.27 -6.88 -0.82
C GLY A 94 7.96 -7.73 -1.89
N HIS A 95 9.11 -7.28 -2.42
CA HIS A 95 9.87 -8.05 -3.42
C HIS A 95 10.29 -9.44 -2.93
N ARG A 96 10.59 -9.57 -1.64
CA ARG A 96 11.10 -10.82 -1.04
C ARG A 96 10.00 -11.67 -0.41
N CYS A 97 8.74 -11.24 -0.45
CA CYS A 97 7.61 -11.95 0.15
C CYS A 97 7.45 -13.36 -0.46
N ARG A 98 7.35 -14.38 0.38
CA ARG A 98 7.09 -15.77 -0.03
C ARG A 98 5.89 -16.41 0.65
N GLY A 99 5.53 -15.91 1.82
CA GLY A 99 4.39 -16.38 2.59
C GLY A 99 4.04 -15.36 3.65
N ALA A 100 2.94 -15.60 4.35
CA ALA A 100 2.54 -14.77 5.46
C ALA A 100 1.93 -15.62 6.56
N ASN A 101 2.15 -15.18 7.80
CA ASN A 101 1.42 -15.67 8.95
C ASN A 101 0.41 -14.60 9.37
N VAL A 102 -0.83 -14.98 9.58
CA VAL A 102 -1.88 -14.12 10.14
C VAL A 102 -2.32 -14.73 11.47
N ASN A 103 -2.27 -13.94 12.54
CA ASN A 103 -2.60 -14.37 13.90
C ASN A 103 -1.86 -15.66 14.32
N GLY A 104 -0.58 -15.76 13.92
CA GLY A 104 0.30 -16.91 14.20
C GLY A 104 0.09 -18.14 13.32
N LYS A 105 -0.81 -18.12 12.34
CA LYS A 105 -1.07 -19.24 11.42
C LYS A 105 -0.59 -18.92 10.01
N LEU A 106 0.00 -19.90 9.33
CA LEU A 106 0.40 -19.76 7.94
C LEU A 106 -0.84 -19.63 7.05
N VAL A 107 -0.88 -18.58 6.23
CA VAL A 107 -1.95 -18.33 5.26
C VAL A 107 -1.39 -18.23 3.85
N SER A 108 -2.26 -18.46 2.87
CA SER A 108 -1.92 -18.24 1.47
C SER A 108 -1.79 -16.74 1.16
N LEU A 109 -1.06 -16.40 0.10
CA LEU A 109 -0.77 -15.02 -0.28
C LEU A 109 -1.98 -14.28 -0.86
N ASP A 110 -3.02 -14.99 -1.29
CA ASP A 110 -4.31 -14.47 -1.78
C ASP A 110 -5.34 -14.22 -0.67
N TYR A 111 -5.00 -14.56 0.59
CA TYR A 111 -5.85 -14.29 1.74
C TYR A 111 -6.21 -12.80 1.82
N LYS A 112 -7.50 -12.50 1.98
CA LYS A 112 -7.99 -11.12 2.13
C LYS A 112 -7.90 -10.72 3.60
N LEU A 113 -7.07 -9.72 3.88
CA LEU A 113 -6.84 -9.22 5.22
C LEU A 113 -8.11 -8.60 5.81
N GLN A 114 -8.33 -8.86 7.10
CA GLN A 114 -9.46 -8.32 7.85
C GLN A 114 -8.97 -7.34 8.93
N THR A 115 -9.83 -6.41 9.31
CA THR A 115 -9.54 -5.49 10.42
C THR A 115 -9.29 -6.28 11.70
N GLY A 116 -8.17 -6.02 12.36
CA GLY A 116 -7.75 -6.73 13.57
C GLY A 116 -6.70 -7.82 13.35
N ASP A 117 -6.42 -8.20 12.10
CA ASP A 117 -5.43 -9.23 11.80
C ASP A 117 -4.01 -8.75 12.15
N GLN A 118 -3.27 -9.57 12.89
CA GLN A 118 -1.83 -9.41 13.10
C GLN A 118 -1.07 -10.17 12.02
N VAL A 119 -0.37 -9.45 11.15
CA VAL A 119 0.28 -10.01 9.96
C VAL A 119 1.79 -10.02 10.12
N SER A 120 2.40 -11.17 9.87
CA SER A 120 3.85 -11.36 9.81
C SER A 120 4.25 -11.89 8.44
N VAL A 121 5.13 -11.18 7.74
CA VAL A 121 5.57 -11.54 6.39
C VAL A 121 6.79 -12.45 6.46
N ILE A 122 6.73 -13.57 5.74
CA ILE A 122 7.87 -14.48 5.56
C ILE A 122 8.61 -14.06 4.29
N ALA A 123 9.81 -13.50 4.47
CA ALA A 123 10.65 -13.03 3.39
C ALA A 123 11.81 -13.98 3.09
N ALA A 124 12.08 -14.23 1.81
CA ALA A 124 13.25 -14.97 1.37
C ALA A 124 14.52 -14.12 1.37
N LYS A 125 15.69 -14.77 1.56
CA LYS A 125 17.00 -14.11 1.45
C LYS A 125 17.34 -13.65 0.03
N ARG A 126 16.87 -14.39 -0.98
CA ARG A 126 17.11 -14.14 -2.41
C ARG A 126 15.83 -14.38 -3.20
N GLY A 127 15.72 -13.70 -4.34
CA GLY A 127 14.60 -13.82 -5.28
C GLY A 127 13.86 -12.50 -5.46
N GLY A 128 12.71 -12.59 -6.10
CA GLY A 128 11.84 -11.46 -6.38
C GLY A 128 10.39 -11.85 -6.59
N PRO A 129 9.53 -10.86 -6.90
CA PRO A 129 8.12 -11.07 -7.13
C PRO A 129 7.86 -12.01 -8.31
N SER A 130 6.80 -12.82 -8.22
CA SER A 130 6.32 -13.62 -9.35
C SER A 130 5.57 -12.76 -10.36
N ARG A 131 5.60 -13.16 -11.63
CA ARG A 131 4.75 -12.54 -12.68
C ARG A 131 3.27 -12.82 -12.43
N ASP A 132 2.97 -13.96 -11.81
CA ASP A 132 1.59 -14.38 -11.51
C ASP A 132 0.88 -13.44 -10.55
N TRP A 133 1.62 -12.70 -9.72
CA TRP A 133 1.05 -11.68 -8.83
C TRP A 133 0.36 -10.53 -9.59
N LEU A 134 0.73 -10.32 -10.86
CA LEU A 134 0.08 -9.34 -11.72
C LEU A 134 -1.10 -9.91 -12.52
N ASN A 135 -1.37 -11.21 -12.42
CA ASN A 135 -2.52 -11.82 -13.08
C ASN A 135 -3.81 -11.43 -12.33
N PRO A 136 -4.74 -10.69 -12.97
CA PRO A 136 -5.97 -10.23 -12.31
C PRO A 136 -6.83 -11.39 -11.79
N ASN A 137 -6.78 -12.56 -12.43
CA ASN A 137 -7.62 -13.70 -12.07
C ASN A 137 -7.17 -14.42 -10.78
N LEU A 138 -5.93 -14.19 -10.34
CA LEU A 138 -5.38 -14.82 -9.14
C LEU A 138 -5.49 -13.92 -7.90
N GLU A 139 -5.86 -12.66 -8.10
CA GLU A 139 -6.15 -11.68 -7.06
C GLU A 139 -5.12 -11.55 -5.91
N TYR A 140 -3.86 -11.84 -6.20
CA TYR A 140 -2.75 -11.75 -5.25
C TYR A 140 -2.41 -10.32 -4.82
N VAL A 141 -2.78 -9.31 -5.60
CA VAL A 141 -2.41 -7.92 -5.35
C VAL A 141 -3.59 -7.01 -5.67
N ALA A 142 -4.15 -6.39 -4.64
CA ALA A 142 -5.26 -5.47 -4.79
C ALA A 142 -4.78 -4.04 -5.10
N THR A 143 -3.69 -3.59 -4.46
CA THR A 143 -3.28 -2.19 -4.52
C THR A 143 -2.54 -1.87 -5.83
N GLN A 144 -2.83 -0.70 -6.42
CA GLN A 144 -2.09 -0.24 -7.59
C GLN A 144 -0.63 0.06 -7.24
N ARG A 145 -0.37 0.59 -6.04
CA ARG A 145 0.99 0.85 -5.54
C ARG A 145 1.86 -0.41 -5.59
N ALA A 146 1.39 -1.54 -5.04
CA ALA A 146 2.13 -2.79 -5.10
C ALA A 146 2.30 -3.28 -6.54
N ARG A 147 1.23 -3.25 -7.36
CA ARG A 147 1.29 -3.60 -8.80
C ARG A 147 2.35 -2.79 -9.55
N SER A 148 2.42 -1.48 -9.34
CA SER A 148 3.40 -0.60 -9.99
C SER A 148 4.83 -0.91 -9.56
N LYS A 149 5.08 -1.16 -8.26
CA LYS A 149 6.41 -1.57 -7.78
C LYS A 149 6.83 -2.93 -8.33
N ILE A 150 5.92 -3.91 -8.39
CA ILE A 150 6.17 -5.23 -9.01
C ILE A 150 6.50 -5.09 -10.50
N ARG A 151 5.69 -4.34 -11.26
CA ARG A 151 5.95 -4.08 -12.69
C ARG A 151 7.31 -3.41 -12.88
N GLY A 152 7.62 -2.40 -12.08
CA GLY A 152 8.91 -1.70 -12.12
C GLY A 152 10.09 -2.65 -11.89
N TRP A 153 9.98 -3.54 -10.91
CA TRP A 153 11.01 -4.54 -10.63
C TRP A 153 11.19 -5.53 -11.78
N LEU A 154 10.09 -6.08 -12.31
CA LEU A 154 10.13 -7.03 -13.44
C LEU A 154 10.67 -6.38 -14.72
N ARG A 155 10.35 -5.10 -14.97
CA ARG A 155 10.93 -4.34 -16.11
C ARG A 155 12.44 -4.18 -15.97
N LYS A 156 12.93 -3.91 -14.75
CA LYS A 156 14.37 -3.78 -14.47
C LYS A 156 15.11 -5.10 -14.66
N GLN A 157 14.55 -6.21 -14.17
CA GLN A 157 15.14 -7.54 -14.34
C GLN A 157 15.24 -7.97 -15.80
N ASN A 158 14.19 -7.72 -16.59
CA ASN A 158 14.16 -8.13 -18.00
C ASN A 158 14.74 -7.06 -18.94
N ARG A 159 15.44 -6.04 -18.44
CA ARG A 159 15.85 -4.90 -19.27
C ARG A 159 16.76 -5.33 -20.41
N GLU A 160 17.74 -6.18 -20.12
CA GLU A 160 18.71 -6.65 -21.11
C GLU A 160 18.04 -7.51 -22.19
N ASP A 161 17.23 -8.49 -21.79
CA ASP A 161 16.44 -9.32 -22.69
C ASP A 161 15.47 -8.49 -23.56
N ASN A 162 14.82 -7.49 -22.96
CA ASN A 162 13.90 -6.61 -23.66
C ASN A 162 14.63 -5.75 -24.71
N ILE A 163 15.84 -5.26 -24.40
CA ILE A 163 16.67 -4.52 -25.36
C ILE A 163 17.07 -5.43 -26.51
N GLN A 164 17.51 -6.67 -26.22
CA GLN A 164 17.91 -7.62 -27.25
C GLN A 164 16.73 -7.97 -28.18
N ARG A 165 15.56 -8.29 -27.62
CA ARG A 165 14.35 -8.57 -28.41
C ARG A 165 13.91 -7.36 -29.23
N GLY A 166 13.98 -6.16 -28.66
CA GLY A 166 13.66 -4.91 -29.36
C GLY A 166 14.55 -4.68 -30.57
N ARG A 167 15.86 -4.90 -30.44
CA ARG A 167 16.81 -4.83 -31.56
C ARG A 167 16.49 -5.84 -32.66
N GLN A 168 16.21 -7.09 -32.29
CA GLN A 168 15.86 -8.14 -33.26
C GLN A 168 14.57 -7.83 -34.04
N LEU A 169 13.54 -7.32 -33.35
CA LEU A 169 12.30 -6.88 -33.98
C LEU A 169 12.55 -5.72 -34.95
N LEU A 170 13.32 -4.72 -34.53
CA LEU A 170 13.66 -3.56 -35.35
C LEU A 170 14.45 -3.96 -36.61
N GLU A 171 15.45 -4.82 -36.47
CA GLU A 171 16.20 -5.36 -37.61
C GLU A 171 15.33 -6.15 -38.58
N LYS A 172 14.33 -6.88 -38.08
CA LYS A 172 13.40 -7.65 -38.90
C LYS A 172 12.47 -6.74 -39.70
N GLU A 173 11.93 -5.69 -39.08
CA GLU A 173 11.06 -4.71 -39.75
C GLU A 173 11.85 -3.83 -40.72
N MET A 174 13.11 -3.49 -40.44
CA MET A 174 13.97 -2.74 -41.37
C MET A 174 14.38 -3.53 -42.63
N LYS A 175 14.32 -4.87 -42.57
CA LYS A 175 14.61 -5.76 -43.71
C LYS A 175 13.35 -6.09 -44.53
N ARG A 176 12.19 -5.61 -44.12
CA ARG A 176 10.90 -5.86 -44.74
C ARG A 176 10.52 -4.72 -45.66
#